data_AF-A0A0F7FCP9-F1
#
_entry.id   AF-A0A0F7FCP9-F1
#
_cell.length_a   1.000
_cell.length_b   1.000
_cell.length_c   1.000
_cell.angle_alpha   90.00
_cell.angle_beta   90.00
_cell.angle_gamma   90.00
#
_symmetry.space_group_name_H-M   'P 1'
#
loop_
_entity.id
_entity.type
_entity.pdbx_description
1 polymer ?
#
loop_
_entity_poly.entity_id
_entity_poly.type
_entity_poly.pdbx_seq_one_letter_code
_entity_poly.pdbx_strand_id
1 'polypeptide(L)' 'MSTAFSADVSGKRIEVAVTPPNAYSPAVLAISQQAATFQLHADPEQLAEVEFAIRTYLDSIKYPQPMPSAAKEEIA' A
#
# COMPACT_ATOMS: atom_id res chain seq x y z
N MET A 1 2.04 -21.24 10.49
CA MET A 1 3.30 -20.95 9.76
C MET A 1 3.06 -19.66 8.98
N SER A 2 3.98 -18.70 9.04
CA SER A 2 3.90 -17.48 8.22
C SER A 2 4.82 -17.64 7.02
N THR A 3 4.29 -17.45 5.81
CA THR A 3 5.08 -17.47 4.56
C THR A 3 5.12 -16.05 4.01
N ALA A 4 6.31 -15.48 3.90
CA ALA A 4 6.52 -14.19 3.25
C ALA A 4 6.88 -14.40 1.78
N PHE A 5 6.21 -13.66 0.90
CA PHE A 5 6.58 -13.57 -0.52
C PHE A 5 7.13 -12.16 -0.77
N SER A 6 8.27 -12.06 -1.43
CA SER A 6 8.81 -10.78 -1.89
C SER A 6 9.11 -10.85 -3.38
N ALA A 7 8.83 -9.75 -4.08
CA ALA A 7 9.18 -9.57 -5.47
C ALA A 7 9.69 -8.14 -5.66
N ASP A 8 10.83 -7.99 -6.31
CA ASP A 8 11.31 -6.67 -6.75
C ASP A 8 10.71 -6.30 -8.11
N VAL A 9 9.90 -5.25 -8.08
CA VAL A 9 9.16 -4.71 -9.21
C VAL A 9 9.68 -3.33 -9.64
N SER A 10 10.78 -2.86 -9.04
CA SER A 10 11.36 -1.53 -9.33
C SER A 10 11.69 -1.37 -10.82
N GLY A 11 11.25 -0.28 -11.44
CA GLY A 11 11.47 0.01 -12.86
C GLY A 11 10.72 -0.90 -13.84
N LYS A 12 9.84 -1.80 -13.35
CA LYS A 12 9.03 -2.69 -14.17
C LYS A 12 7.58 -2.24 -14.16
N ARG A 13 6.86 -2.51 -15.26
CA ARG A 13 5.41 -2.34 -15.30
C ARG A 13 4.75 -3.45 -14.49
N ILE A 14 3.82 -3.06 -13.63
CA ILE A 14 2.90 -3.96 -12.94
C ILE A 14 1.48 -3.68 -13.40
N GLU A 15 0.63 -4.69 -13.33
CA GLU A 15 -0.81 -4.54 -13.51
C GLU A 15 -1.49 -4.76 -12.17
N VAL A 16 -2.31 -3.81 -11.76
CA VAL A 16 -3.04 -3.87 -10.50
C VAL A 16 -4.53 -3.83 -10.82
N ALA A 17 -5.28 -4.81 -10.33
CA ALA A 17 -6.72 -4.91 -10.55
C ALA A 17 -7.42 -5.30 -9.25
N VAL A 18 -8.62 -4.74 -9.04
CA VAL A 18 -9.51 -5.14 -7.96
C VAL A 18 -10.75 -5.76 -8.58
N THR A 19 -11.00 -7.02 -8.25
CA THR A 19 -12.25 -7.69 -8.58
C THR A 19 -13.21 -7.52 -7.40
N PRO A 20 -14.41 -6.95 -7.59
CA PRO A 20 -15.38 -6.80 -6.51
C PRO A 20 -15.83 -8.17 -5.98
N PRO A 21 -16.36 -8.23 -4.74
CA PRO A 21 -16.86 -9.47 -4.18
C PRO A 21 -18.06 -9.97 -4.99
N ASN A 22 -18.27 -11.28 -4.96
CA ASN A 22 -19.45 -11.92 -5.52
C ASN A 22 -20.05 -12.89 -4.50
N ALA A 23 -21.13 -13.59 -4.86
CA ALA A 23 -21.84 -14.51 -3.97
C ALA A 23 -20.97 -15.66 -3.40
N TYR A 24 -19.80 -15.93 -3.99
CA TYR A 24 -18.95 -17.07 -3.68
C TYR A 24 -17.53 -16.70 -3.27
N SER A 25 -17.13 -15.43 -3.40
CA SER A 25 -15.78 -14.98 -3.04
C SER A 25 -15.74 -13.52 -2.57
N PRO A 26 -14.84 -13.19 -1.61
CA PRO A 26 -14.57 -11.81 -1.23
C PRO A 26 -13.91 -11.05 -2.38
N ALA A 27 -13.66 -9.75 -2.18
CA ALA A 27 -12.93 -8.96 -3.15
C ALA A 27 -11.51 -9.48 -3.32
N VAL A 28 -10.96 -9.34 -4.52
CA VAL A 28 -9.60 -9.80 -4.84
C VAL A 28 -8.78 -8.66 -5.39
N LEU A 29 -7.72 -8.29 -4.66
CA LEU A 29 -6.66 -7.43 -5.17
C LEU A 29 -5.60 -8.31 -5.85
N ALA A 30 -5.44 -8.14 -7.16
CA ALA A 30 -4.42 -8.83 -7.94
C ALA A 30 -3.31 -7.85 -8.34
N ILE A 31 -2.06 -8.25 -8.08
CA ILE A 31 -0.86 -7.56 -8.55
C ILE A 31 -0.10 -8.53 -9.45
N SER A 32 -0.09 -8.23 -10.74
CA SER A 32 0.52 -9.07 -11.77
C SER A 32 1.84 -8.47 -12.24
N GLN A 33 2.88 -9.30 -12.23
CA GLN A 33 4.17 -9.07 -12.86
C GLN A 33 4.38 -10.15 -13.93
N GLN A 34 5.26 -9.90 -14.90
CA GLN A 34 5.54 -10.83 -16.01
C GLN A 34 5.75 -12.30 -15.60
N ALA A 35 6.31 -12.57 -14.42
CA ALA A 35 6.61 -13.92 -13.96
C ALA A 35 5.65 -14.48 -12.90
N ALA A 36 4.82 -13.63 -12.27
CA ALA A 36 3.99 -14.05 -11.14
C ALA A 36 2.82 -13.09 -10.89
N THR A 37 1.72 -13.63 -10.38
CA THR A 37 0.59 -12.84 -9.89
C THR A 37 0.40 -13.12 -8.40
N PHE A 38 0.39 -12.06 -7.61
CA PHE A 38 -0.01 -12.10 -6.20
C PHE A 38 -1.49 -11.73 -6.10
N GLN A 39 -2.27 -12.53 -5.37
CA GLN A 39 -3.69 -12.27 -5.13
C GLN A 39 -3.95 -12.21 -3.64
N LEU A 40 -4.54 -11.10 -3.21
CA LEU A 40 -5.04 -10.90 -1.86
C LEU A 40 -6.56 -10.98 -1.89
N HIS A 41 -7.09 -12.04 -1.28
CA HIS A 41 -8.52 -12.16 -0.97
C HIS A 41 -8.77 -11.41 0.33
N ALA A 42 -9.55 -10.33 0.25
CA ALA A 42 -9.75 -9.43 1.37
C ALA A 42 -11.17 -8.84 1.33
N ASP A 43 -11.70 -8.57 2.52
CA ASP A 43 -12.97 -7.85 2.65
C ASP A 43 -12.78 -6.35 2.33
N PRO A 44 -13.86 -5.61 2.00
CA PRO A 44 -13.76 -4.19 1.66
C PRO A 44 -13.04 -3.34 2.70
N GLU A 45 -13.21 -3.64 3.99
CA GLU A 45 -12.55 -2.93 5.09
C GLU A 45 -11.02 -3.13 5.05
N GLN A 46 -10.57 -4.35 4.76
CA GLN A 46 -9.15 -4.66 4.65
C GLN A 46 -8.52 -4.01 3.41
N LEU A 47 -9.26 -3.94 2.29
CA LEU A 47 -8.81 -3.20 1.11
C LEU A 47 -8.72 -1.70 1.36
N ALA A 48 -9.63 -1.14 2.18
CA ALA A 48 -9.56 0.25 2.60
C ALA A 48 -8.32 0.54 3.47
N GLU A 49 -7.94 -0.39 4.36
CA GLU A 49 -6.69 -0.27 5.12
C GLU A 49 -5.44 -0.26 4.21
N VAL A 50 -5.42 -1.11 3.17
CA VAL A 50 -4.35 -1.12 2.17
C VAL A 50 -4.28 0.22 1.42
N GLU A 51 -5.42 0.73 0.97
CA GLU A 51 -5.50 2.05 0.31
C GLU A 51 -4.98 3.15 1.24
N PHE A 52 -5.43 3.17 2.49
CA PHE A 52 -5.04 4.15 3.48
C PHE A 52 -3.53 4.15 3.74
N ALA A 53 -2.93 2.97 3.90
CA ALA A 53 -1.48 2.83 4.10
C ALA A 53 -0.68 3.35 2.90
N ILE A 54 -1.09 3.01 1.67
CA ILE A 54 -0.45 3.48 0.44
C ILE A 54 -0.57 5.01 0.32
N ARG A 55 -1.78 5.56 0.51
CA ARG A 55 -2.01 7.01 0.45
C ARG A 55 -1.19 7.75 1.48
N THR A 56 -1.20 7.29 2.74
CA THR A 56 -0.43 7.90 3.82
C THR A 56 1.05 7.98 3.49
N TYR A 57 1.64 6.90 2.95
CA TYR A 57 3.02 6.91 2.49
C TYR A 57 3.25 7.91 1.34
N LEU A 58 2.38 7.90 0.33
CA LEU A 58 2.48 8.81 -0.83
C LEU A 58 2.29 10.28 -0.44
N ASP A 59 1.45 10.58 0.54
CA ASP A 59 1.25 11.93 1.05
C ASP A 59 2.46 12.38 1.87
N SER A 60 3.10 11.48 2.64
CA SER A 60 4.30 11.80 3.41
C SER A 60 5.51 12.19 2.53
N ILE A 61 5.62 11.61 1.33
CA ILE A 61 6.69 11.97 0.38
C ILE A 61 6.37 13.24 -0.41
N LYS A 62 5.08 13.53 -0.67
CA LYS A 62 4.64 14.74 -1.38
C LYS A 62 4.66 15.97 -0.49
N TYR A 63 4.24 15.81 0.75
CA TYR A 63 4.21 16.83 1.78
C TYR A 63 5.05 16.31 2.95
N PRO A 64 6.39 16.36 2.84
CA PRO A 64 7.24 16.05 3.97
C PRO A 64 6.79 16.94 5.12
N GLN A 65 6.29 16.31 6.19
CA GLN A 65 5.87 17.02 7.39
C GLN A 65 7.04 17.93 7.78
N PRO A 66 6.84 19.25 7.89
CA PRO A 66 7.91 20.11 8.37
C PRO A 66 8.32 19.56 9.74
N MET A 67 9.60 19.23 9.88
CA MET A 67 10.16 18.91 11.19
C MET A 67 9.69 19.99 12.17
N PRO A 68 9.22 19.64 13.38
CA PRO A 68 8.96 20.65 14.39
C PRO A 68 10.24 21.46 14.51
N SER A 69 10.15 22.75 14.17
CA SER A 69 11.28 23.67 14.25
C SER A 69 11.79 23.67 15.69
N ALA A 70 12.85 22.92 15.94
CA ALA A 70 13.67 23.03 17.14
C ALA A 70 14.38 24.40 17.10
N ALA A 71 13.62 25.47 17.30
CA ALA A 71 14.13 26.84 17.37
C ALA A 71 13.05 27.76 17.96
N LYS A 72 12.65 27.50 19.21
CA LYS A 72 12.16 28.52 20.14
C LYS A 72 12.52 28.10 21.57
N GLU A 73 13.80 28.18 21.89
CA GLU A 73 14.30 28.51 23.22
C GLU A 73 15.66 29.15 23.03
N GLU A 74 15.60 30.36 22.47
CA GLU A 74 16.66 31.35 22.63
C GLU A 74 16.38 32.02 24.00
N ILE A 75 17.44 32.20 24.79
CA ILE A 75 17.67 33.19 25.85
C ILE A 75 16.76 33.26 27.10
N ALA A 76 17.29 32.80 28.23
CA ALA A 76 17.37 33.56 29.49
C ALA A 76 18.49 33.01 30.41
#